data_AF-A0A0F9I5E8-F1
#
_entry.id   AF-A0A0F9I5E8-F1
#
_cell.length_a   1.000
_cell.length_b   1.000
_cell.length_c   1.000
_cell.angle_alpha   90.00
_cell.angle_beta   90.00
_cell.angle_gamma   90.00
#
_symmetry.space_group_name_H-M   'P 1'
#
loop_
_entity.id
_entity.type
_entity.pdbx_description
1 polymer ?
#
loop_
_entity_poly.entity_id
_entity_poly.type
_entity_poly.pdbx_seq_one_letter_code
_entity_poly.pdbx_strand_id
1 'polypeptide(L)' 'MENFTWNGEVNRPLTLARPCSCGCDQRGGEKGVGYLTASDKDGNGFTLWLEDEDVFQTIAKSTNIIKLT' A
#
# COMPACT_ATOMS: atom_id res chain seq x y z
N MET A 1 -9.67 18.59 18.52
CA MET A 1 -8.94 17.96 17.40
C MET A 1 -9.99 17.40 16.48
N GLU A 2 -10.18 17.97 15.30
CA GLU A 2 -11.00 17.35 14.27
C GLU A 2 -10.27 16.09 13.82
N ASN A 3 -10.90 14.93 13.98
CA ASN A 3 -10.40 13.70 13.37
C ASN A 3 -10.54 13.87 11.86
N PHE A 4 -9.43 14.10 11.16
CA PHE A 4 -9.38 14.05 9.71
C PHE A 4 -9.49 12.57 9.31
N THR A 5 -10.71 12.07 9.18
CA THR A 5 -10.96 10.79 8.53
C THR A 5 -10.79 10.99 7.04
N TRP A 6 -9.64 10.56 6.51
CA TRP A 6 -9.53 10.31 5.08
C TRP A 6 -10.58 9.24 4.76
N ASN A 7 -11.63 9.59 4.02
CA ASN A 7 -12.67 8.65 3.56
C ASN A 7 -12.09 7.71 2.50
N GLY A 8 -11.06 6.97 2.88
CA GLY A 8 -10.43 5.93 2.07
C GLY A 8 -11.36 4.74 1.88
N GLU A 9 -10.91 3.82 1.04
CA GLU A 9 -11.55 2.52 0.87
C GLU A 9 -11.60 1.80 2.23
N VAL A 10 -12.76 1.31 2.66
CA VAL A 10 -12.92 0.54 3.91
C VAL A 10 -12.61 -0.95 3.67
N ASN A 11 -12.15 -1.65 4.71
CA ASN A 11 -11.83 -3.09 4.66
C ASN A 11 -10.84 -3.46 3.54
N ARG A 12 -9.91 -2.57 3.20
CA ARG A 12 -8.89 -2.87 2.19
C ARG A 12 -7.92 -3.90 2.77
N PRO A 13 -7.79 -5.10 2.17
CA PRO A 13 -6.87 -6.10 2.66
C PRO A 13 -5.43 -5.61 2.52
N LEU A 14 -4.54 -6.11 3.38
CA LEU A 14 -3.11 -5.83 3.26
C LEU A 14 -2.59 -6.25 1.89
N THR A 15 -2.27 -5.25 1.07
CA THR A 15 -1.97 -5.42 -0.34
C THR A 15 -0.65 -4.75 -0.68
N LEU A 16 0.26 -5.52 -1.26
CA LEU A 16 1.47 -5.02 -1.92
C LEU A 16 1.17 -4.85 -3.42
N ALA A 17 1.41 -3.65 -3.97
CA ALA A 17 1.11 -3.35 -5.36
C ALA A 17 2.26 -2.59 -6.05
N ARG A 18 2.37 -2.80 -7.37
CA ARG A 18 3.20 -1.96 -8.25
C ARG A 18 2.40 -0.70 -8.65
N PRO A 19 3.06 0.43 -8.92
CA PRO A 19 2.38 1.62 -9.41
C PRO A 19 1.70 1.35 -10.75
N CYS A 20 0.48 1.83 -10.94
CA CYS A 20 -0.18 1.72 -12.25
C CYS A 20 0.64 2.43 -13.35
N SER A 21 0.49 1.98 -14.60
CA SER A 21 1.02 2.69 -15.76
C SER A 21 0.38 4.07 -15.94
N CYS A 22 -0.85 4.24 -15.46
CA CYS A 22 -1.69 5.42 -15.53
C CYS A 22 -1.21 6.65 -14.72
N GLY A 23 -0.23 6.47 -13.83
CA GLY A 23 0.35 7.56 -13.05
C GLY A 23 -0.41 7.99 -11.79
N CYS A 24 -1.58 7.41 -11.47
CA CYS A 24 -2.31 7.75 -10.24
C CYS A 24 -1.55 7.41 -8.95
N ASP A 25 -0.61 6.47 -9.05
CA ASP A 25 0.23 6.00 -7.94
C ASP A 25 1.60 6.70 -7.91
N GLN A 26 1.76 7.85 -8.57
CA GLN A 26 3.00 8.62 -8.56
C GLN A 26 3.03 9.59 -7.38
N ARG A 27 4.10 9.56 -6.59
CA ARG A 27 4.35 10.55 -5.53
C ARG A 27 5.13 11.72 -6.13
N GLY A 28 4.46 12.83 -6.40
CA GLY A 28 5.13 14.04 -6.91
C GLY A 28 5.79 13.86 -8.29
N GLY A 29 5.30 12.90 -9.10
CA GLY A 29 5.81 12.62 -10.45
C GLY A 29 6.82 11.48 -10.54
N GLU A 30 7.35 11.01 -9.41
CA GLU A 30 8.26 9.86 -9.40
C GLU A 30 7.49 8.55 -9.16
N LYS A 31 7.77 7.55 -10.01
CA LYS A 31 7.31 6.19 -9.77
C LYS A 31 8.28 5.59 -8.76
N GLY A 32 7.87 5.53 -7.49
CA GLY A 32 8.48 4.59 -6.55
C GLY A 32 8.37 3.15 -7.09
N VAL A 33 9.00 2.21 -6.39
CA VAL A 33 9.02 0.79 -6.77
C VAL A 33 7.65 0.13 -6.59
N GLY A 34 6.89 0.57 -5.59
CA GLY A 34 5.57 0.05 -5.24
C GLY A 34 5.05 0.64 -3.94
N TYR A 35 3.99 0.06 -3.41
CA TYR A 35 3.42 0.47 -2.13
C TYR A 35 2.72 -0.69 -1.41
N LEU A 36 2.69 -0.59 -0.09
CA LEU A 36 1.91 -1.44 0.80
C LEU A 36 0.76 -0.63 1.37
N THR A 37 -0.46 -1.19 1.35
CA THR A 37 -1.65 -0.48 1.81
C THR A 37 -2.67 -1.42 2.43
N ALA A 38 -3.41 -0.93 3.42
CA ALA A 38 -4.51 -1.62 4.08
C ALA A 38 -5.44 -0.59 4.76
N SER A 39 -6.66 -1.01 5.07
CA SER A 39 -7.57 -0.26 5.93
C SER A 39 -8.51 -1.18 6.70
N ASP A 40 -8.93 -0.72 7.88
CA ASP A 40 -9.91 -1.42 8.70
C ASP A 40 -11.37 -1.12 8.27
N LYS A 41 -12.33 -1.66 9.02
CA LYS A 41 -13.77 -1.47 8.79
C LYS A 41 -14.24 -0.03 8.91
N ASP A 42 -13.50 0.81 9.63
CA ASP A 42 -13.83 2.21 9.87
C ASP A 42 -13.08 3.12 8.89
N GLY A 43 -12.31 2.55 7.96
CA GLY A 43 -11.53 3.28 6.97
C GLY A 43 -10.20 3.83 7.51
N ASN A 44 -9.80 3.44 8.73
CA ASN A 44 -8.48 3.79 9.24
C ASN A 44 -7.46 2.96 8.47
N GLY A 45 -6.72 3.61 7.58
CA GLY A 45 -5.78 2.95 6.69
C GLY A 45 -4.41 3.59 6.67
N PHE A 46 -3.51 2.93 5.94
CA PHE A 46 -2.20 3.45 5.64
C PHE A 46 -1.80 3.13 4.20
N THR A 47 -0.88 3.94 3.69
CA THR A 47 -0.13 3.65 2.47
C THR A 47 1.35 3.94 2.75
N LEU A 48 2.17 2.91 2.63
CA LEU A 48 3.62 3.01 2.71
C LEU A 48 4.19 2.88 1.30
N TRP A 49 4.83 3.95 0.83
CA TRP A 49 5.55 3.94 -0.44
C TRP A 49 6.89 3.24 -0.29
N LEU A 50 7.23 2.40 -1.26
CA LEU A 50 8.49 1.66 -1.31
C LEU A 50 9.33 2.24 -2.44
N GLU A 51 10.55 2.65 -2.11
CA GLU A 51 11.51 3.24 -3.04
C GLU A 51 12.60 2.24 -3.45
N ASP A 52 12.76 1.15 -2.69
CA ASP A 52 13.79 0.13 -2.88
C ASP A 52 13.17 -1.19 -3.40
N GLU A 53 13.75 -1.73 -4.47
CA GLU A 53 13.31 -2.97 -5.14
C GLU A 53 13.54 -4.22 -4.28
N ASP A 54 14.66 -4.29 -3.56
CA ASP A 54 14.95 -5.43 -2.69
C ASP A 54 14.00 -5.48 -1.50
N VAL A 55 13.60 -4.32 -0.97
CA VAL A 55 12.55 -4.23 0.06
C VAL A 55 11.21 -4.72 -0.50
N PHE A 56 10.81 -4.28 -1.69
CA PHE A 56 9.57 -4.74 -2.33
C PHE A 56 9.57 -6.27 -2.50
N GLN A 57 10.65 -6.83 -3.06
CA GLN A 57 10.76 -8.27 -3.31
C GLN A 57 10.76 -9.08 -2.02
N THR A 58 11.39 -8.56 -0.96
CA THR A 58 11.38 -9.19 0.36
C THR A 58 9.96 -9.28 0.91
N ILE A 59 9.21 -8.17 0.88
CA ILE A 59 7.81 -8.14 1.34
C ILE A 59 6.93 -9.05 0.46
N ALA A 60 7.12 -9.05 -0.86
CA ALA A 60 6.36 -9.90 -1.78
C ALA A 60 6.51 -11.39 -1.45
N LYS A 61 7.74 -11.83 -1.14
CA LYS A 61 8.02 -13.21 -0.72
C LYS A 61 7.40 -13.52 0.64
N SER A 62 7.47 -12.59 1.60
CA SER A 62 6.91 -12.78 2.95
C SER A 62 5.39 -12.76 3.00
N THR A 63 4.73 -11.92 2.21
CA THR A 63 3.26 -11.83 2.17
C THR A 63 2.61 -13.08 1.57
N ASN A 64 3.30 -13.80 0.67
CA ASN A 64 2.86 -15.12 0.22
C ASN A 64 2.88 -16.18 1.35
N ILE A 65 3.76 -16.02 2.35
CA ILE A 65 3.78 -16.89 3.53
C ILE A 65 2.55 -16.62 4.41
N ILE A 66 2.18 -15.34 4.58
CA ILE A 66 1.04 -14.92 5.42
C ILE A 66 -0.31 -15.39 4.86
N LYS A 67 -0.44 -15.58 3.53
CA LYS A 67 -1.67 -16.12 2.93
C LYS A 67 -1.83 -17.64 3.04
N LEU A 68 -0.77 -18.38 3.40
CA LEU A 68 -0.76 -19.85 3.50
C LEU A 68 -0.90 -20.37 4.93
N THR A 69 -0.93 -19.48 5.92
CA THR A 69 -1.12 -19.77 7.35
C THR A 69 -2.47 -19.24 7.83
#